data_AF-X1SKQ4-F1
#
_entry.id   AF-X1SKQ4-F1
#
_cell.length_a   1.000
_cell.length_b   1.000
_cell.length_c   1.000
_cell.angle_alpha   90.00
_cell.angle_beta   90.00
_cell.angle_gamma   90.00
#
_symmetry.space_group_name_H-M   'P 1'
#
loop_
_entity.id
_entity.type
_entity.pdbx_description
1 polymer ?
#
loop_
_entity_poly.entity_id
_entity_poly.type
_entity_poly.pdbx_seq_one_letter_code
_entity_poly.pdbx_strand_id
1 'polypeptide(L)'
;QLVRDDNNVGMIIPLTSVSNNNMYDLRCLLEEKGTKYYSHFEIRPSKLFEGVDQRLTIFITRGNSNKLFTTQVLRWNAEQRDSLFNSIFYSTGIFNSTIWRLSSDIEKSVYKKFIDHKKITKYLSPRKVHSNEIHYRTAGARYWLIFLNGGFNSESLSNKSASFCSEFNSKFFMSILNSNLFWWYYAVNFDMFNIKDYMIFSFKCNYRDNIKLIDLSDKLENDLDYNKESLVTHSSTRGVVESYVYRKKKSKPIIDEIDTVLAEHYGF
;
A
#
# COMPACT_ATOMS: atom_id res chain seq x y z
N GLN A 1 20.43 -31.12 5.68
CA GLN A 1 20.76 -29.69 5.53
C GLN A 1 21.10 -29.47 4.04
N LEU A 2 20.37 -28.61 3.33
CA LEU A 2 20.54 -28.43 1.87
C LEU A 2 21.67 -27.45 1.50
N VAL A 3 22.06 -26.57 2.41
CA VAL A 3 23.11 -25.56 2.21
C VAL A 3 24.14 -25.68 3.34
N ARG A 4 25.43 -25.69 2.98
CA ARG A 4 26.56 -25.83 3.90
C ARG A 4 26.92 -24.52 4.62
N ASP A 5 26.69 -23.39 3.97
CA ASP A 5 26.86 -22.04 4.52
C ASP A 5 25.53 -21.28 4.39
N ASP A 6 24.76 -21.25 5.47
CA ASP A 6 23.48 -20.54 5.55
C ASP A 6 23.64 -19.02 5.59
N ASN A 7 24.87 -18.52 5.67
CA ASN A 7 25.20 -17.09 5.73
C ASN A 7 25.63 -16.51 4.37
N ASN A 8 25.48 -17.28 3.28
CA ASN A 8 25.73 -16.79 1.92
C ASN A 8 24.72 -17.40 0.94
N VAL A 9 23.50 -16.88 0.98
CA VAL A 9 22.37 -17.38 0.17
C VAL A 9 21.79 -16.24 -0.66
N GLY A 10 21.48 -16.52 -1.92
CA GLY A 10 20.83 -15.59 -2.84
C GLY A 10 19.62 -16.24 -3.52
N MET A 11 18.48 -15.54 -3.55
CA MET A 11 17.25 -16.03 -4.15
C MET A 11 16.49 -14.90 -4.86
N ILE A 12 15.78 -15.25 -5.93
CA ILE A 12 14.76 -14.38 -6.53
C ILE A 12 13.41 -14.89 -6.02
N ILE A 13 12.70 -14.05 -5.27
CA ILE A 13 11.43 -14.39 -4.65
C ILE A 13 10.35 -13.38 -5.04
N PRO A 14 9.06 -13.76 -5.02
CA PRO A 14 7.97 -12.80 -5.11
C PRO A 14 8.05 -11.67 -4.07
N LEU A 15 7.68 -10.44 -4.45
CA LEU A 15 7.54 -9.32 -3.50
C LEU A 15 6.55 -9.64 -2.36
N THR A 16 5.56 -10.49 -2.62
CA THR A 16 4.61 -10.98 -1.62
C THR A 16 5.33 -11.70 -0.45
N SER A 17 6.47 -12.36 -0.68
CA SER A 17 7.24 -13.03 0.37
C SER A 17 7.70 -12.07 1.47
N VAL A 18 8.02 -10.83 1.13
CA VAL A 18 8.53 -9.83 2.08
C VAL A 18 7.44 -8.96 2.73
N SER A 19 6.18 -9.14 2.36
CA SER A 19 5.13 -8.14 2.64
C SER A 19 3.75 -8.69 3.03
N ASN A 20 3.45 -9.97 2.75
CA ASN A 20 2.15 -10.59 3.05
C ASN A 20 2.16 -11.33 4.39
N ASN A 21 1.08 -11.25 5.17
CA ASN A 21 0.98 -11.92 6.48
C ASN A 21 1.20 -13.44 6.40
N ASN A 22 0.74 -14.10 5.32
CA ASN A 22 0.91 -15.55 5.14
C ASN A 22 2.37 -15.97 4.95
N MET A 23 3.28 -15.01 4.75
CA MET A 23 4.71 -15.24 4.54
C MET A 23 5.53 -14.84 5.77
N TYR A 24 4.88 -14.68 6.94
CA TYR A 24 5.56 -14.26 8.17
C TYR A 24 6.66 -15.23 8.59
N ASP A 25 6.37 -16.53 8.65
CA ASP A 25 7.36 -17.53 9.08
C ASP A 25 8.56 -17.59 8.12
N LEU A 26 8.29 -17.48 6.81
CA LEU A 26 9.36 -17.36 5.81
C LEU A 26 10.22 -16.13 6.07
N ARG A 27 9.62 -14.96 6.35
CA ARG A 27 10.40 -13.76 6.68
C ARG A 27 11.21 -13.92 7.95
N CYS A 28 10.65 -14.51 9.00
CA CYS A 28 11.39 -14.78 10.22
C CYS A 28 12.63 -15.64 9.94
N LEU A 29 12.50 -16.65 9.08
CA LEU A 29 13.62 -17.48 8.63
C LEU A 29 14.64 -16.66 7.82
N LEU A 30 14.20 -15.86 6.85
CA LEU A 30 15.10 -15.03 6.03
C LEU A 30 15.83 -13.94 6.85
N GLU A 31 15.20 -13.46 7.92
CA GLU A 31 15.74 -12.40 8.78
C GLU A 31 16.63 -12.90 9.92
N GLU A 32 16.67 -14.22 10.17
CA GLU A 32 17.31 -14.83 11.34
C GLU A 32 18.82 -14.51 11.42
N LYS A 33 19.52 -14.54 10.29
CA LYS A 33 20.98 -14.44 10.25
C LYS A 33 21.50 -13.66 9.05
N GLY A 34 22.68 -13.10 9.26
CA GLY A 34 23.49 -12.46 8.25
C GLY A 34 23.04 -11.06 7.85
N THR A 35 23.80 -10.47 6.96
CA THR A 35 23.52 -9.14 6.40
C THR A 35 22.58 -9.32 5.23
N LYS A 36 21.34 -8.88 5.37
CA LYS A 36 20.29 -9.09 4.38
C LYS A 36 20.16 -7.89 3.47
N TYR A 37 20.04 -8.16 2.19
CA TYR A 37 19.81 -7.20 1.13
C TYR A 37 18.56 -7.63 0.38
N TYR A 38 17.57 -6.72 0.32
CA TYR A 38 16.37 -6.90 -0.48
C TYR A 38 16.28 -5.82 -1.55
N SER A 39 16.43 -6.20 -2.81
CA SER A 39 16.17 -5.33 -3.96
C SER A 39 14.83 -5.67 -4.59
N HIS A 40 13.93 -4.69 -4.64
CA HIS A 40 12.55 -4.89 -5.09
C HIS A 40 12.34 -4.30 -6.48
N PHE A 41 11.67 -5.03 -7.36
CA PHE A 41 11.46 -4.66 -8.76
C PHE A 41 9.98 -4.68 -9.11
N GLU A 42 9.52 -3.59 -9.71
CA GLU A 42 8.18 -3.48 -10.27
C GLU A 42 8.06 -4.31 -11.57
N ILE A 43 6.84 -4.61 -11.98
CA ILE A 43 6.54 -5.26 -13.28
C ILE A 43 6.31 -4.26 -14.41
N ARG A 44 6.28 -2.96 -14.09
CA ARG A 44 5.99 -1.85 -15.00
C ARG A 44 6.85 -0.64 -14.61
N PRO A 45 7.41 0.13 -15.56
CA PRO A 45 7.29 -0.02 -17.02
C PRO A 45 7.93 -1.30 -17.59
N SER A 46 9.00 -1.80 -16.99
CA SER A 46 9.68 -3.02 -17.41
C SER A 46 9.62 -4.14 -16.35
N LYS A 47 9.80 -5.40 -16.78
CA LYS A 47 9.88 -6.59 -15.93
C LYS A 47 11.30 -7.13 -15.87
N LEU A 48 11.68 -7.69 -14.72
CA LEU A 48 13.05 -8.16 -14.48
C LEU A 48 13.42 -9.38 -15.32
N PHE A 49 12.46 -10.26 -15.59
CA PHE A 49 12.63 -11.45 -16.42
C PHE A 49 11.48 -11.57 -17.43
N GLU A 50 11.80 -11.96 -18.66
CA GLU A 50 10.79 -12.26 -19.66
C GLU A 50 9.91 -13.44 -19.23
N GLY A 51 8.64 -13.44 -19.64
CA GLY A 51 7.66 -14.44 -19.19
C GLY A 51 7.20 -14.34 -17.73
N VAL A 52 7.79 -13.48 -16.89
CA VAL A 52 7.41 -13.34 -15.48
C VAL A 52 6.62 -12.05 -15.24
N ASP A 53 5.31 -12.17 -15.06
CA ASP A 53 4.41 -11.04 -14.77
C ASP A 53 4.14 -10.91 -13.25
N GLN A 54 5.22 -10.88 -12.46
CA GLN A 54 5.18 -10.75 -11.01
C GLN A 54 6.22 -9.76 -10.48
N ARG A 55 5.86 -8.98 -9.45
CA ARG A 55 6.84 -8.13 -8.75
C ARG A 55 7.82 -9.01 -8.01
N LEU A 56 9.10 -8.75 -8.19
CA LEU A 56 10.15 -9.60 -7.67
C LEU A 56 10.99 -8.89 -6.63
N THR A 57 11.61 -9.70 -5.79
CA THR A 57 12.64 -9.29 -4.84
C THR A 57 13.84 -10.18 -5.03
N ILE A 58 15.01 -9.57 -5.25
CA ILE A 58 16.28 -10.27 -5.10
C ILE A 58 16.65 -10.18 -3.62
N PHE A 59 16.68 -11.33 -2.96
CA PHE A 59 17.13 -11.50 -1.60
C PHE A 59 18.56 -12.03 -1.60
N ILE A 60 19.44 -11.41 -0.82
CA ILE A 60 20.81 -11.89 -0.59
C ILE A 60 21.09 -11.78 0.91
N THR A 61 21.55 -12.85 1.54
CA THR A 61 22.16 -12.80 2.89
C THR A 61 23.66 -13.05 2.79
N ARG A 62 24.46 -12.28 3.54
CA ARG A 62 25.93 -12.38 3.58
C ARG A 62 26.52 -12.19 4.97
N GLY A 63 27.44 -13.07 5.34
CA GLY A 63 28.24 -12.97 6.57
C GLY A 63 27.40 -13.11 7.84
N ASN A 64 27.97 -12.75 8.99
CA ASN A 64 27.37 -13.06 10.30
C ASN A 64 26.85 -11.83 11.06
N SER A 65 26.80 -10.65 10.44
CA SER A 65 26.20 -9.45 11.07
C SER A 65 24.67 -9.53 11.03
N ASN A 66 23.93 -8.81 11.88
CA ASN A 66 22.46 -8.77 11.79
C ASN A 66 21.97 -7.40 11.28
N LYS A 67 22.27 -7.10 10.02
CA LYS A 67 21.87 -5.85 9.36
C LYS A 67 20.86 -6.11 8.26
N LEU A 68 19.94 -5.17 8.06
CA LEU A 68 18.91 -5.22 7.04
C LEU A 68 19.03 -4.01 6.11
N PHE A 69 19.16 -4.28 4.83
CA PHE A 69 19.21 -3.28 3.77
C PHE A 69 18.11 -3.55 2.75
N THR A 70 17.39 -2.51 2.37
CA THR A 70 16.28 -2.60 1.42
C THR A 70 16.39 -1.48 0.39
N THR A 71 15.74 -1.68 -0.75
CA THR A 71 15.50 -0.63 -1.74
C THR A 71 14.04 -0.18 -1.65
N GLN A 72 13.69 0.95 -2.27
CA GLN A 72 12.29 1.15 -2.70
C GLN A 72 11.90 0.09 -3.75
N VAL A 73 10.62 0.03 -4.13
CA VAL A 73 10.23 -0.77 -5.31
C VAL A 73 10.68 -0.04 -6.57
N LEU A 74 11.71 -0.58 -7.22
CA LEU A 74 12.37 0.02 -8.36
C LEU A 74 11.45 -0.05 -9.59
N ARG A 75 11.09 1.13 -10.10
CA ARG A 75 10.46 1.32 -11.40
C ARG A 75 11.54 1.76 -12.38
N TRP A 76 11.66 1.04 -13.49
CA TRP A 76 12.73 1.23 -14.45
C TRP A 76 12.22 0.92 -15.86
N ASN A 77 12.85 1.53 -16.87
CA ASN A 77 12.53 1.31 -18.27
C ASN A 77 13.50 0.31 -18.90
N ALA A 78 13.07 -0.38 -19.95
CA ALA A 78 13.85 -1.46 -20.57
C ALA A 78 15.23 -0.99 -21.07
N GLU A 79 15.32 0.27 -21.52
CA GLU A 79 16.55 0.91 -22.00
C GLU A 79 17.62 1.03 -20.90
N GLN A 80 17.23 0.94 -19.62
CA GLN A 80 18.14 1.03 -18.48
C GLN A 80 18.71 -0.32 -18.05
N ARG A 81 18.42 -1.41 -18.78
CA ARG A 81 18.74 -2.80 -18.38
C ARG A 81 20.21 -2.98 -18.01
N ASP A 82 21.12 -2.48 -18.84
CA ASP A 82 22.57 -2.66 -18.67
C ASP A 82 23.10 -1.92 -17.43
N SER A 83 22.46 -0.80 -17.07
CA SER A 83 22.81 -0.01 -15.87
C SER A 83 21.98 -0.35 -14.63
N LEU A 84 20.95 -1.20 -14.75
CA LEU A 84 19.91 -1.37 -13.73
C LEU A 84 20.51 -1.70 -12.36
N PHE A 85 21.36 -2.74 -12.29
CA PHE A 85 21.93 -3.20 -11.02
C PHE A 85 22.95 -2.22 -10.44
N ASN A 86 23.66 -1.48 -11.30
CA ASN A 86 24.62 -0.46 -10.87
C ASN A 86 23.93 0.78 -10.28
N SER A 87 22.65 1.00 -10.63
CA SER A 87 21.84 2.11 -10.12
C SER A 87 21.17 1.83 -8.77
N ILE A 88 21.32 0.62 -8.24
CA ILE A 88 20.64 0.22 -7.01
C ILE A 88 21.31 0.88 -5.81
N PHE A 89 20.53 1.70 -5.10
CA PHE A 89 20.91 2.26 -3.83
C PHE A 89 20.15 1.58 -2.70
N TYR A 90 20.89 1.08 -1.71
CA TYR A 90 20.32 0.45 -0.52
C TYR A 90 20.31 1.43 0.65
N SER A 91 19.22 1.39 1.40
CA SER A 91 19.06 2.07 2.68
C SER A 91 18.88 1.04 3.79
N THR A 92 19.08 1.46 5.05
CA THR A 92 18.75 0.61 6.20
C THR A 92 17.25 0.36 6.23
N GLY A 93 16.86 -0.91 6.18
CA GLY A 93 15.47 -1.34 6.27
C GLY A 93 14.99 -1.51 7.71
N ILE A 94 13.67 -1.63 7.86
CA ILE A 94 13.04 -1.91 9.16
C ILE A 94 12.23 -3.20 9.03
N PHE A 95 12.50 -4.16 9.92
CA PHE A 95 11.67 -5.33 10.06
C PHE A 95 10.66 -5.12 11.20
N ASN A 96 9.38 -5.07 10.86
CA ASN A 96 8.28 -4.94 11.81
C ASN A 96 7.11 -5.79 11.32
N SER A 97 7.21 -7.11 11.54
CA SER A 97 6.35 -8.17 10.97
C SER A 97 6.42 -8.33 9.45
N THR A 98 6.69 -7.25 8.74
CA THR A 98 6.97 -7.12 7.31
C THR A 98 8.28 -6.37 7.12
N ILE A 99 8.82 -6.40 5.90
CA ILE A 99 10.03 -5.65 5.55
C ILE A 99 9.61 -4.31 4.96
N TRP A 100 9.83 -3.25 5.73
CA TRP A 100 9.54 -1.87 5.33
C TRP A 100 10.66 -1.34 4.42
N ARG A 101 10.25 -0.89 3.23
CA ARG A 101 11.13 -0.51 2.12
C ARG A 101 11.43 0.98 2.11
N LEU A 102 11.91 1.49 3.25
CA LEU A 102 12.20 2.91 3.45
C LEU A 102 13.54 3.25 2.79
N SER A 103 13.52 4.07 1.76
CA SER A 103 14.63 4.42 0.87
C SER A 103 15.34 5.73 1.20
N SER A 104 14.77 6.55 2.10
CA SER A 104 15.35 7.86 2.49
C SER A 104 15.20 8.14 3.98
N ASP A 105 15.97 9.11 4.49
CA ASP A 105 15.86 9.55 5.88
C ASP A 105 14.54 10.28 6.16
N ILE A 106 13.96 10.91 5.13
CA ILE A 106 12.61 11.49 5.19
C ILE A 106 11.59 10.37 5.47
N GLU A 107 11.63 9.27 4.72
CA GLU A 107 10.72 8.15 4.93
C GLU A 107 10.89 7.48 6.30
N LYS A 108 12.13 7.42 6.82
CA LYS A 108 12.39 6.96 8.20
C LYS A 108 11.78 7.90 9.25
N SER A 109 11.84 9.21 9.03
CA SER A 109 11.20 10.20 9.90
C SER A 109 9.68 10.06 9.89
N VAL A 110 9.08 9.93 8.69
CA VAL A 110 7.65 9.67 8.52
C VAL A 110 7.24 8.37 9.23
N TYR A 111 8.00 7.29 9.06
CA TYR A 111 7.75 6.00 9.73
C TYR A 111 7.72 6.12 11.25
N LYS A 112 8.68 6.83 11.86
CA LYS A 112 8.74 7.01 13.32
C LYS A 112 7.49 7.73 13.83
N LYS A 113 7.10 8.84 13.19
CA LYS A 113 5.89 9.59 13.56
C LYS A 113 4.61 8.79 13.31
N PHE A 114 4.56 8.02 12.22
CA PHE A 114 3.43 7.18 11.85
C PHE A 114 3.20 6.01 12.82
N ILE A 115 4.26 5.30 13.23
CA ILE A 115 4.13 4.04 13.99
C ILE A 115 3.56 4.26 15.40
N ASP A 116 3.71 5.47 15.96
CA ASP A 116 3.23 5.82 17.30
C ASP A 116 1.71 6.03 17.37
N HIS A 117 1.02 6.06 16.22
CA HIS A 117 -0.44 6.21 16.15
C HIS A 117 -1.19 4.87 16.30
N LYS A 118 -2.46 4.95 16.71
CA LYS A 118 -3.37 3.80 16.85
C LYS A 118 -3.81 3.28 15.48
N LYS A 119 -3.95 1.96 15.35
CA LYS A 119 -4.49 1.32 14.13
C LYS A 119 -5.97 1.69 13.95
N ILE A 120 -6.40 1.89 12.70
CA ILE A 120 -7.82 2.16 12.36
C ILE A 120 -8.75 1.05 12.87
N THR A 121 -8.30 -0.20 12.94
CA THR A 121 -9.07 -1.33 13.50
C THR A 121 -9.72 -1.02 14.84
N LYS A 122 -9.12 -0.14 15.67
CA LYS A 122 -9.68 0.28 16.96
C LYS A 122 -11.02 1.03 16.85
N TYR A 123 -11.32 1.62 15.70
CA TYR A 123 -12.49 2.46 15.45
C TYR A 123 -13.60 1.74 14.67
N LEU A 124 -13.34 0.50 14.25
CA LEU A 124 -14.30 -0.29 13.48
C LEU A 124 -15.45 -0.77 14.36
N SER A 125 -16.66 -0.68 13.83
CA SER A 125 -17.83 -1.29 14.43
C SER A 125 -17.88 -2.78 14.09
N PRO A 126 -18.17 -3.66 15.08
CA PRO A 126 -18.41 -5.08 14.80
C PRO A 126 -19.75 -5.33 14.10
N ARG A 127 -20.66 -4.34 14.10
CA ARG A 127 -21.95 -4.38 13.42
C ARG A 127 -21.93 -3.48 12.19
N LYS A 128 -22.66 -3.87 11.15
CA LYS A 128 -22.83 -3.02 9.96
C LYS A 128 -23.69 -1.80 10.31
N VAL A 129 -23.17 -0.61 10.02
CA VAL A 129 -23.82 0.68 10.19
C VAL A 129 -23.74 1.41 8.85
N HIS A 130 -24.81 1.34 8.07
CA HIS A 130 -24.84 1.86 6.69
C HIS A 130 -24.65 3.38 6.60
N SER A 131 -25.05 4.13 7.62
CA SER A 131 -24.86 5.58 7.67
C SER A 131 -23.43 5.99 8.05
N ASN A 132 -22.56 5.05 8.42
CA ASN A 132 -21.21 5.33 8.91
C ASN A 132 -20.21 4.27 8.43
N GLU A 133 -20.14 4.08 7.11
CA GLU A 133 -19.23 3.14 6.47
C GLU A 133 -18.36 3.79 5.40
N ILE A 134 -17.31 3.07 5.03
CA ILE A 134 -16.53 3.33 3.82
C ILE A 134 -16.61 2.11 2.90
N HIS A 135 -16.54 2.37 1.60
CA HIS A 135 -16.52 1.39 0.54
C HIS A 135 -15.16 1.39 -0.16
N TYR A 136 -14.67 0.21 -0.48
CA TYR A 136 -13.40 0.00 -1.18
C TYR A 136 -13.45 -1.23 -2.07
N ARG A 137 -12.48 -1.36 -2.98
CA ARG A 137 -12.33 -2.54 -3.84
C ARG A 137 -11.06 -3.30 -3.48
N THR A 138 -11.19 -4.60 -3.21
CA THR A 138 -10.06 -5.47 -2.83
C THR A 138 -9.20 -5.93 -4.00
N ALA A 139 -9.74 -5.85 -5.22
CA ALA A 139 -9.08 -6.25 -6.46
C ALA A 139 -9.23 -5.18 -7.54
N GLY A 140 -8.32 -5.20 -8.52
CA GLY A 140 -8.29 -4.22 -9.61
C GLY A 140 -7.60 -2.90 -9.26
N ALA A 141 -7.01 -2.80 -8.07
CA ALA A 141 -6.21 -1.67 -7.62
C ALA A 141 -4.83 -1.66 -8.30
N ARG A 142 -4.78 -1.34 -9.60
CA ARG A 142 -3.50 -1.34 -10.34
C ARG A 142 -2.62 -0.13 -10.05
N TYR A 143 -3.23 1.05 -9.91
CA TYR A 143 -2.47 2.32 -9.79
C TYR A 143 -2.88 3.15 -8.59
N TRP A 144 -4.19 3.21 -8.29
CA TRP A 144 -4.71 4.03 -7.20
C TRP A 144 -5.79 3.28 -6.43
N LEU A 145 -5.73 3.39 -5.12
CA LEU A 145 -6.76 2.92 -4.21
C LEU A 145 -7.79 4.04 -4.03
N ILE A 146 -9.07 3.66 -4.01
CA ILE A 146 -10.20 4.57 -3.91
C ILE A 146 -11.06 4.09 -2.74
N PHE A 147 -11.37 5.02 -1.86
CA PHE A 147 -12.29 4.84 -0.74
C PHE A 147 -13.39 5.87 -0.89
N LEU A 148 -14.65 5.47 -0.73
CA LEU A 148 -15.84 6.32 -0.87
C LEU A 148 -16.79 6.08 0.29
N ASN A 149 -17.50 7.09 0.75
CA ASN A 149 -18.59 6.93 1.71
C ASN A 149 -19.89 6.47 1.02
N GLY A 150 -20.16 6.94 -0.20
CA GLY A 150 -21.39 6.64 -0.97
C GLY A 150 -21.34 5.37 -1.82
N GLY A 151 -20.18 4.70 -1.89
CA GLY A 151 -20.01 3.46 -2.66
C GLY A 151 -19.75 3.69 -4.16
N PHE A 152 -19.59 2.59 -4.91
CA PHE A 152 -19.09 2.63 -6.29
C PHE A 152 -20.16 2.71 -7.38
N ASN A 153 -21.46 2.71 -7.02
CA ASN A 153 -22.59 2.70 -7.97
C ASN A 153 -22.47 1.63 -9.09
N SER A 154 -21.84 0.50 -8.78
CA SER A 154 -21.62 -0.63 -9.70
C SER A 154 -21.44 -1.88 -8.87
N GLU A 155 -21.93 -3.03 -9.33
CA GLU A 155 -21.75 -4.30 -8.63
C GLU A 155 -20.42 -4.97 -8.96
N SER A 156 -19.71 -5.44 -7.94
CA SER A 156 -18.51 -6.25 -8.09
C SER A 156 -18.28 -7.09 -6.85
N LEU A 157 -17.82 -8.33 -7.01
CA LEU A 157 -17.39 -9.19 -5.90
C LEU A 157 -16.21 -8.59 -5.10
N SER A 158 -15.43 -7.70 -5.73
CA SER A 158 -14.34 -6.99 -5.06
C SER A 158 -14.82 -5.81 -4.22
N ASN A 159 -16.06 -5.35 -4.38
CA ASN A 159 -16.62 -4.30 -3.53
C ASN A 159 -16.77 -4.83 -2.12
N LYS A 160 -16.24 -4.09 -1.17
CA LYS A 160 -16.36 -4.33 0.26
C LYS A 160 -16.72 -3.03 0.95
N SER A 161 -17.25 -3.15 2.17
CA SER A 161 -17.44 -2.02 3.06
C SER A 161 -17.03 -2.37 4.48
N ALA A 162 -16.72 -1.34 5.26
CA ALA A 162 -16.47 -1.47 6.69
C ALA A 162 -17.09 -0.30 7.42
N SER A 163 -17.76 -0.58 8.53
CA SER A 163 -18.44 0.40 9.36
C SER A 163 -17.59 0.83 10.55
N PHE A 164 -17.79 2.06 11.02
CA PHE A 164 -17.13 2.61 12.20
C PHE A 164 -18.11 2.72 13.37
N CYS A 165 -17.61 2.68 14.61
CA CYS A 165 -18.43 2.91 15.79
C CYS A 165 -19.08 4.31 15.71
N SER A 166 -20.27 4.47 16.29
CA SER A 166 -21.11 5.67 16.17
C SER A 166 -20.43 6.97 16.64
N GLU A 167 -19.47 6.86 17.55
CA GLU A 167 -18.70 7.99 18.08
C GLU A 167 -17.58 8.48 17.13
N PHE A 168 -17.32 7.78 16.02
CA PHE A 168 -16.31 8.15 15.03
C PHE A 168 -16.94 8.42 13.67
N ASN A 169 -16.45 9.42 12.96
CA ASN A 169 -16.99 9.82 11.66
C ASN A 169 -16.25 9.10 10.50
N SER A 170 -16.96 8.32 9.71
CA SER A 170 -16.44 7.64 8.50
C SER A 170 -15.82 8.57 7.47
N LYS A 171 -16.24 9.84 7.38
CA LYS A 171 -15.67 10.85 6.47
C LYS A 171 -14.22 11.20 6.83
N PHE A 172 -13.89 11.24 8.13
CA PHE A 172 -12.50 11.38 8.57
C PHE A 172 -11.65 10.24 7.99
N PHE A 173 -12.14 9.01 8.06
CA PHE A 173 -11.41 7.84 7.56
C PHE A 173 -11.33 7.82 6.03
N MET A 174 -12.38 8.23 5.31
CA MET A 174 -12.35 8.34 3.85
C MET A 174 -11.26 9.31 3.38
N SER A 175 -11.15 10.49 4.01
CA SER A 175 -10.09 11.45 3.73
C SER A 175 -8.70 10.86 3.93
N ILE A 176 -8.41 10.33 5.12
CA ILE A 176 -7.04 9.84 5.41
C ILE A 176 -6.67 8.61 4.56
N LEU A 177 -7.62 7.74 4.21
CA LEU A 177 -7.37 6.57 3.37
C LEU A 177 -7.16 6.93 1.89
N ASN A 178 -7.59 8.13 1.46
CA ASN A 178 -7.31 8.64 0.12
C ASN A 178 -6.01 9.46 0.01
N SER A 179 -5.35 9.77 1.13
CA SER A 179 -4.14 10.62 1.22
C SER A 179 -2.90 10.02 0.56
N ASN A 180 -1.89 10.86 0.29
CA ASN A 180 -0.56 10.42 -0.12
C ASN A 180 0.13 9.63 1.01
N LEU A 181 -0.12 9.97 2.27
CA LEU A 181 0.40 9.21 3.41
C LEU A 181 -0.07 7.75 3.42
N PHE A 182 -1.35 7.50 3.12
CA PHE A 182 -1.87 6.14 3.00
C PHE A 182 -1.25 5.40 1.80
N TRP A 183 -1.10 6.10 0.67
CA TRP A 183 -0.41 5.53 -0.49
C TRP A 183 1.04 5.15 -0.19
N TRP A 184 1.79 6.03 0.49
CA TRP A 184 3.14 5.77 0.96
C TRP A 184 3.17 4.51 1.86
N TYR A 185 2.33 4.46 2.88
CA TYR A 185 2.20 3.31 3.77
C TYR A 185 1.95 2.00 3.00
N TYR A 186 1.03 2.03 2.04
CA TYR A 186 0.71 0.86 1.24
C TYR A 186 1.90 0.43 0.36
N ALA A 187 2.54 1.38 -0.31
CA ALA A 187 3.62 1.13 -1.26
C ALA A 187 4.91 0.63 -0.60
N VAL A 188 5.27 1.14 0.59
CA VAL A 188 6.50 0.74 1.28
C VAL A 188 6.34 -0.51 2.14
N ASN A 189 5.11 -0.95 2.40
CA ASN A 189 4.83 -2.08 3.29
C ASN A 189 4.28 -3.33 2.57
N PHE A 190 3.44 -3.18 1.54
CA PHE A 190 2.71 -4.30 0.89
C PHE A 190 3.14 -4.59 -0.56
N ASP A 191 2.58 -5.63 -1.19
CA ASP A 191 2.98 -6.08 -2.54
C ASP A 191 2.33 -5.30 -3.71
N MET A 192 1.54 -4.27 -3.40
CA MET A 192 0.87 -3.38 -4.36
C MET A 192 0.00 -4.09 -5.40
N PHE A 193 -0.50 -5.30 -5.11
CA PHE A 193 -1.31 -6.08 -6.06
C PHE A 193 -2.81 -6.03 -5.73
N ASN A 194 -3.17 -6.62 -4.60
CA ASN A 194 -4.53 -6.55 -4.06
C ASN A 194 -4.48 -5.85 -2.71
N ILE A 195 -5.63 -5.34 -2.28
CA ILE A 195 -5.76 -4.76 -0.95
C ILE A 195 -6.71 -5.60 -0.11
N LYS A 196 -6.30 -5.87 1.13
CA LYS A 196 -7.06 -6.64 2.11
C LYS A 196 -7.38 -5.76 3.31
N ASP A 197 -8.41 -6.13 4.05
CA ASP A 197 -8.89 -5.40 5.23
C ASP A 197 -7.77 -5.15 6.24
N TYR A 198 -6.92 -6.14 6.52
CA TYR A 198 -5.81 -5.97 7.44
C TYR A 198 -4.80 -4.92 6.95
N MET A 199 -4.65 -4.73 5.63
CA MET A 199 -3.78 -3.70 5.06
C MET A 199 -4.39 -2.32 5.26
N ILE A 200 -5.70 -2.16 5.02
CA ILE A 200 -6.41 -0.88 5.17
C ILE A 200 -6.47 -0.49 6.65
N PHE A 201 -6.99 -1.39 7.48
CA PHE A 201 -7.35 -1.07 8.86
C PHE A 201 -6.18 -1.17 9.83
N SER A 202 -5.03 -1.71 9.41
CA SER A 202 -3.77 -1.56 10.16
C SER A 202 -3.08 -0.22 9.91
N PHE A 203 -3.58 0.63 9.00
CA PHE A 203 -3.11 2.01 8.90
C PHE A 203 -3.25 2.71 10.26
N LYS A 204 -2.24 3.49 10.64
CA LYS A 204 -2.13 4.07 11.98
C LYS A 204 -2.43 5.54 11.94
N CYS A 205 -3.57 5.94 12.50
CA CYS A 205 -3.99 7.32 12.63
C CYS A 205 -4.82 7.44 13.91
N ASN A 206 -4.57 8.44 14.74
CA ASN A 206 -5.43 8.69 15.88
C ASN A 206 -6.68 9.42 15.39
N TYR A 207 -7.87 8.95 15.74
CA TYR A 207 -9.09 9.71 15.43
C TYR A 207 -9.06 11.07 16.14
N ARG A 208 -9.39 12.12 15.40
CA ARG A 208 -9.72 13.45 15.92
C ARG A 208 -10.91 13.97 15.14
N ASP A 209 -11.90 14.51 15.83
CA ASP A 209 -13.02 15.15 15.17
C ASP A 209 -12.53 16.45 14.50
N ASN A 210 -12.19 16.36 13.22
CA ASN A 210 -11.55 17.42 12.45
C ASN A 210 -12.46 17.81 11.29
N ILE A 211 -13.16 18.93 11.47
CA ILE A 211 -14.14 19.44 10.51
C ILE A 211 -13.53 19.64 9.11
N LYS A 212 -12.28 20.07 9.02
CA LYS A 212 -11.61 20.28 7.73
C LYS A 212 -11.40 18.96 6.97
N LEU A 213 -11.01 17.88 7.66
CA LEU A 213 -10.91 16.55 7.04
C LEU A 213 -12.28 15.98 6.65
N ILE A 214 -13.32 16.28 7.43
CA ILE A 214 -14.70 15.87 7.12
C ILE A 214 -15.19 16.60 5.85
N ASP A 215 -14.99 17.92 5.76
CA ASP A 215 -15.37 18.71 4.59
C ASP A 215 -14.56 18.33 3.34
N LEU A 216 -13.27 18.04 3.51
CA LEU A 216 -12.41 17.55 2.42
C LEU A 216 -12.86 16.17 1.91
N SER A 217 -13.46 15.34 2.77
CA SER A 217 -14.03 14.05 2.35
C SER A 217 -15.14 14.26 1.35
N ASP A 218 -16.09 15.15 1.66
CA ASP A 218 -17.23 15.44 0.80
C ASP A 218 -16.77 16.10 -0.51
N LYS A 219 -15.83 17.05 -0.43
CA LYS A 219 -15.23 17.68 -1.61
C LYS A 219 -14.54 16.65 -2.50
N LEU A 220 -13.74 15.75 -1.91
CA LEU A 220 -13.01 14.72 -2.64
C LEU A 220 -13.97 13.74 -3.31
N GLU A 221 -15.00 13.27 -2.60
CA GLU A 221 -15.96 12.33 -3.16
C GLU A 221 -16.73 12.93 -4.33
N ASN A 222 -17.19 14.18 -4.21
CA ASN A 222 -17.87 14.90 -5.29
C ASN A 222 -16.96 15.10 -6.50
N ASP A 223 -15.69 15.47 -6.29
CA ASP A 223 -14.73 15.65 -7.38
C ASP A 223 -14.36 14.31 -8.05
N LEU A 224 -14.23 13.24 -7.27
CA LEU A 224 -14.03 11.88 -7.77
C LEU A 224 -15.22 11.43 -8.62
N ASP A 225 -16.45 11.72 -8.17
CA ASP A 225 -17.67 11.40 -8.90
C ASP A 225 -17.77 12.18 -10.21
N TYR A 226 -17.50 13.49 -10.18
CA TYR A 226 -17.48 14.34 -11.37
C TYR A 226 -16.43 13.90 -12.40
N ASN A 227 -15.27 13.44 -11.92
CA ASN A 227 -14.14 13.03 -12.77
C ASN A 227 -14.13 11.55 -13.14
N LYS A 228 -15.15 10.76 -12.75
CA LYS A 228 -15.22 9.34 -13.13
C LYS A 228 -15.71 9.20 -14.58
N GLU A 229 -15.25 8.14 -15.23
CA GLU A 229 -15.66 7.79 -16.59
C GLU A 229 -16.30 6.40 -16.59
N SER A 230 -17.37 6.22 -17.35
CA SER A 230 -18.00 4.91 -17.55
C SER A 230 -17.04 3.98 -18.28
N LEU A 231 -16.96 2.74 -17.81
CA LEU A 231 -16.18 1.66 -18.39
C LEU A 231 -17.09 0.46 -18.63
N VAL A 232 -17.32 0.16 -19.91
CA VAL A 232 -18.01 -1.04 -20.35
C VAL A 232 -16.97 -2.12 -20.65
N THR A 233 -17.08 -3.26 -19.97
CA THR A 233 -16.19 -4.42 -20.16
C THR A 233 -16.99 -5.61 -20.66
N HIS A 234 -16.53 -6.22 -21.76
CA HIS A 234 -17.09 -7.47 -22.26
C HIS A 234 -16.36 -8.65 -21.62
N SER A 235 -17.02 -9.32 -20.68
CA SER A 235 -16.54 -10.52 -20.02
C SER A 235 -17.09 -11.77 -20.72
N SER A 236 -16.22 -12.72 -21.04
CA SER A 236 -16.63 -14.02 -21.59
C SER A 236 -17.52 -14.83 -20.64
N THR A 237 -17.42 -14.59 -19.34
CA THR A 237 -18.19 -15.31 -18.30
C THR A 237 -19.37 -14.52 -17.74
N ARG A 238 -19.31 -13.18 -17.75
CA ARG A 238 -20.33 -12.32 -17.14
C ARG A 238 -21.10 -11.45 -18.14
N GLY A 239 -20.81 -11.56 -19.44
CA GLY A 239 -21.41 -10.69 -20.45
C GLY A 239 -20.91 -9.25 -20.33
N VAL A 240 -21.81 -8.28 -20.56
CA VAL A 240 -21.49 -6.85 -20.48
C VAL A 240 -21.50 -6.41 -19.02
N VAL A 241 -20.36 -5.89 -18.54
CA VAL A 241 -20.22 -5.32 -17.19
C VAL A 241 -19.96 -3.83 -17.31
N GLU A 242 -20.88 -3.03 -16.79
CA GLU A 242 -20.72 -1.59 -16.67
C GLU A 242 -20.12 -1.22 -15.31
N SER A 243 -19.12 -0.36 -15.31
CA SER A 243 -18.41 0.08 -14.12
C SER A 243 -17.88 1.50 -14.31
N TYR A 244 -17.22 2.05 -13.30
CA TYR A 244 -16.59 3.38 -13.36
C TYR A 244 -15.09 3.31 -13.12
N VAL A 245 -14.35 4.13 -13.87
CA VAL A 245 -12.94 4.43 -13.67
C VAL A 245 -12.82 5.85 -13.15
N TYR A 246 -12.34 5.99 -11.91
CA TYR A 246 -12.13 7.30 -11.31
C TYR A 246 -10.78 7.87 -11.75
N ARG A 247 -10.78 9.07 -12.34
CA ARG A 247 -9.56 9.77 -12.72
C ARG A 247 -8.95 10.48 -11.51
N LYS A 248 -8.55 9.73 -10.46
CA LYS A 248 -8.06 10.25 -9.17
C LYS A 248 -6.94 11.29 -9.28
N LYS A 249 -6.12 11.26 -10.34
CA LYS A 249 -5.11 12.29 -10.63
C LYS A 249 -5.73 13.70 -10.76
N LYS A 250 -6.96 13.84 -11.27
CA LYS A 250 -7.66 15.12 -11.39
C LYS A 250 -8.02 15.71 -10.01
N SER A 251 -8.25 14.84 -9.03
CA SER A 251 -8.54 15.19 -7.63
C SER A 251 -7.30 15.43 -6.77
N LYS A 252 -6.08 15.41 -7.36
CA LYS A 252 -4.82 15.54 -6.62
C LYS A 252 -4.72 16.81 -5.78
N PRO A 253 -5.19 18.00 -6.21
CA PRO A 253 -5.17 19.20 -5.36
C PRO A 253 -5.92 19.01 -4.03
N ILE A 254 -7.08 18.35 -4.04
CA ILE A 254 -7.86 18.07 -2.82
C ILE A 254 -7.12 17.07 -1.93
N ILE A 255 -6.47 16.07 -2.53
CA ILE A 255 -5.63 15.11 -1.80
C ILE A 255 -4.44 15.83 -1.14
N ASP A 256 -3.83 16.80 -1.80
CA ASP A 256 -2.75 17.62 -1.21
C ASP A 256 -3.22 18.49 -0.05
N GLU A 257 -4.45 19.01 -0.10
CA GLU A 257 -5.06 19.69 1.05
C GLU A 257 -5.28 18.73 2.22
N ILE A 258 -5.72 17.49 1.97
CA ILE A 258 -5.82 16.44 2.99
C ILE A 258 -4.45 16.17 3.61
N ASP A 259 -3.42 15.96 2.81
CA ASP A 259 -2.05 15.70 3.30
C ASP A 259 -1.48 16.88 4.09
N THR A 260 -1.82 18.12 3.74
CA THR A 260 -1.46 19.33 4.51
C THR A 260 -2.05 19.28 5.92
N VAL A 261 -3.32 18.91 6.05
CA VAL A 261 -3.96 18.76 7.38
C VAL A 261 -3.40 17.56 8.13
N LEU A 262 -3.06 16.47 7.43
CA LEU A 262 -2.40 15.32 8.05
C LEU A 262 -0.99 15.66 8.55
N ALA A 263 -0.25 16.54 7.89
CA ALA A 263 1.06 16.97 8.36
C ALA A 263 0.99 17.55 9.77
N GLU A 264 0.01 18.40 10.06
CA GLU A 264 -0.25 18.90 11.42
C GLU A 264 -0.64 17.77 12.39
N HIS A 265 -1.47 16.84 11.94
CA HIS A 265 -1.97 15.73 12.77
C HIS A 265 -0.85 14.80 13.25
N TYR A 266 0.07 14.45 12.35
CA TYR A 266 1.21 13.57 12.64
C TYR A 266 2.44 14.34 13.14
N GLY A 267 2.41 15.67 13.09
CA GLY A 267 3.54 16.54 13.43
C GLY A 267 4.72 16.38 12.47
N PHE A 268 4.46 16.24 11.17
CA PHE A 268 5.49 16.04 10.14
C PHE A 268 6.43 17.23 10.00
#